data_AF-A0A661B7Z4-F1
#
_entry.id   AF-A0A661B7Z4-F1
#
_cell.length_a   1.000
_cell.length_b   1.000
_cell.length_c   1.000
_cell.angle_alpha   90.00
_cell.angle_beta   90.00
_cell.angle_gamma   90.00
#
_symmetry.space_group_name_H-M   'P 1'
#
loop_
_entity.id
_entity.type
_entity.pdbx_description
1 polymer ?
#
loop_
_entity_poly.entity_id
_entity_poly.type
_entity_poly.pdbx_seq_one_letter_code
_entity_poly.pdbx_strand_id
1 'polypeptide(L)'
;MAAYLIGYEKGKGEAESFLEIAGQAGNYCVITSSLIFLDSELEFPDIISRFSRAIDDNGVLFVLDLDTMEVDGINLPDCIDEFLMAAEEANFNFDDELDEGFADEGDEGWGSSF
;
A
#
# COMPACT_ATOMS: atom_id res chain seq x y z
N MET A 1 -3.55 -0.25 -4.40
CA MET A 1 -2.40 -0.14 -3.49
C MET A 1 -2.11 -1.53 -2.98
N ALA A 2 -0.85 -1.92 -3.04
CA ALA A 2 -0.37 -3.23 -2.63
C ALA A 2 0.79 -3.06 -1.65
N ALA A 3 0.82 -3.91 -0.63
CA ALA A 3 1.81 -3.87 0.42
C ALA A 3 2.95 -4.86 0.17
N TYR A 4 4.19 -4.39 0.28
CA TYR A 4 5.39 -5.16 0.02
C TYR A 4 6.37 -5.10 1.19
N LEU A 5 6.96 -6.25 1.53
CA LEU A 5 8.16 -6.33 2.38
C LEU A 5 9.38 -6.53 1.49
N ILE A 6 10.30 -5.59 1.51
CA ILE A 6 11.47 -5.56 0.64
C ILE A 6 12.74 -5.67 1.49
N GLY A 7 13.35 -6.85 1.47
CA GLY A 7 14.63 -7.13 2.08
C GLY A 7 15.77 -6.99 1.08
N TYR A 8 16.90 -6.44 1.51
CA TYR A 8 18.07 -6.29 0.66
C TYR A 8 19.38 -6.43 1.44
N GLU A 9 20.31 -7.22 0.89
CA GLU A 9 21.66 -7.34 1.43
C GLU A 9 22.63 -6.53 0.56
N LYS A 10 23.23 -5.50 1.17
CA LYS A 10 24.09 -4.54 0.47
C LYS A 10 25.40 -5.20 0.03
N GLY A 11 25.66 -5.19 -1.28
CA GLY A 11 27.02 -5.07 -1.78
C GLY A 11 27.66 -3.77 -1.29
N LYS A 12 28.99 -3.68 -1.26
CA LYS A 12 29.69 -2.43 -0.87
C LYS A 12 29.35 -1.31 -1.86
N GLY A 13 28.36 -0.45 -1.57
CA GLY A 13 28.08 0.65 -2.49
C GLY A 13 26.95 1.60 -2.11
N GLU A 14 25.70 1.16 -2.13
CA GLU A 14 24.61 2.12 -2.41
C GLU A 14 23.40 2.00 -1.48
N ALA A 15 23.48 2.63 -0.31
CA ALA A 15 22.33 2.78 0.59
C ALA A 15 21.38 3.90 0.16
N GLU A 16 21.91 4.99 -0.41
CA GLU A 16 21.13 6.19 -0.74
C GLU A 16 20.22 5.98 -1.96
N SER A 17 20.67 5.17 -2.94
CA SER A 17 19.90 4.80 -4.14
C SER A 17 18.62 4.00 -3.80
N PHE A 18 18.68 3.09 -2.82
CA PHE A 18 17.59 2.17 -2.52
C PHE A 18 16.36 2.85 -1.90
N LEU A 19 16.58 3.76 -0.94
CA LEU A 19 15.48 4.49 -0.29
C LEU A 19 14.86 5.54 -1.23
N GLU A 20 15.66 6.12 -2.13
CA GLU A 20 15.15 7.00 -3.17
C GLU A 20 14.20 6.23 -4.11
N ILE A 21 14.58 5.02 -4.53
CA ILE A 21 13.73 4.16 -5.35
C ILE A 21 12.44 3.78 -4.60
N ALA A 22 12.52 3.51 -3.30
CA ALA A 22 11.35 3.26 -2.48
C ALA A 22 10.39 4.47 -2.46
N GLY A 23 10.90 5.68 -2.21
CA GLY A 23 10.11 6.90 -2.23
C GLY A 23 9.51 7.24 -3.61
N GLN A 24 10.15 6.83 -4.70
CA GLN A 24 9.61 6.96 -6.06
C GLN A 24 8.58 5.87 -6.40
N ALA A 25 8.62 4.73 -5.71
CA ALA A 25 7.69 3.63 -5.90
C ALA A 25 6.42 3.81 -5.07
N GLY A 26 6.51 4.47 -3.92
CA GLY A 26 5.36 4.73 -3.06
C GLY A 26 5.78 5.22 -1.67
N ASN A 27 4.90 5.01 -0.71
CA ASN A 27 5.17 5.34 0.68
C ASN A 27 5.89 4.17 1.35
N TYR A 28 6.94 4.43 2.13
CA TYR A 28 7.72 3.37 2.74
C TYR A 28 8.04 3.64 4.22
N CYS A 29 8.14 2.57 5.01
CA CYS A 29 8.76 2.59 6.33
C CYS A 29 10.03 1.74 6.32
N VAL A 30 11.11 2.26 6.90
CA VAL A 30 12.33 1.48 7.16
C VAL A 30 12.16 0.67 8.44
N ILE A 31 12.14 -0.65 8.33
CA ILE A 31 12.05 -1.57 9.47
C ILE A 31 13.43 -1.81 10.08
N THR A 32 14.41 -2.10 9.21
CA THR A 32 15.81 -2.27 9.58
C THR A 32 16.72 -1.67 8.51
N SER A 33 18.04 -1.70 8.72
CA SER A 33 19.03 -1.24 7.73
C SER A 33 18.97 -1.98 6.38
N SER A 34 18.28 -3.12 6.31
CA SER A 34 18.21 -4.05 5.17
C SER A 34 16.78 -4.51 4.89
N LEU A 35 15.76 -3.90 5.51
CA LEU A 35 14.36 -4.29 5.33
C LEU A 35 13.48 -3.06 5.38
N ILE A 36 12.62 -2.91 4.37
CA ILE A 36 11.62 -1.86 4.31
C ILE A 36 10.23 -2.47 4.09
N PHE A 37 9.22 -1.78 4.59
CA PHE A 37 7.84 -1.92 4.18
C PHE A 37 7.56 -0.87 3.11
N LEU A 38 6.87 -1.24 2.03
CA LEU A 38 6.49 -0.36 0.94
C LEU A 38 5.01 -0.56 0.62
N ASP A 39 4.25 0.52 0.64
CA ASP A 39 2.92 0.60 0.05
C ASP A 39 3.01 1.33 -1.29
N SER A 40 2.61 0.65 -2.36
CA SER A 40 2.81 1.12 -3.73
C SER A 40 1.57 0.87 -4.60
N GLU A 41 1.39 1.73 -5.61
CA GLU A 41 0.46 1.49 -6.72
C GLU A 41 1.08 0.63 -7.83
N LEU A 42 2.37 0.31 -7.73
CA LEU A 42 3.06 -0.52 -8.73
C LEU A 42 2.80 -2.00 -8.46
N GLU A 43 2.58 -2.73 -9.55
CA GLU A 43 2.43 -4.18 -9.50
C GLU A 43 3.76 -4.88 -9.19
N PHE A 44 3.67 -6.08 -8.63
CA PHE A 44 4.85 -6.86 -8.21
C PHE A 44 5.97 -6.97 -9.27
N PRO A 45 5.71 -7.22 -10.57
CA PRO A 45 6.78 -7.27 -11.59
C PRO A 45 7.54 -5.95 -11.73
N ASP A 46 6.87 -4.82 -11.57
CA ASP A 46 7.48 -3.49 -11.66
C ASP A 46 8.31 -3.17 -10.41
N ILE A 47 7.84 -3.61 -9.23
CA ILE A 47 8.63 -3.57 -7.99
C ILE A 47 9.93 -4.35 -8.18
N ILE A 48 9.86 -5.62 -8.63
CA ILE A 48 11.06 -6.43 -8.87
C ILE A 48 12.00 -5.74 -9.87
N SER A 49 11.47 -5.24 -10.99
CA SER A 49 12.25 -4.57 -12.04
C SER A 49 12.98 -3.31 -11.54
N ARG A 50 12.34 -2.51 -10.68
CA ARG A 50 12.94 -1.29 -10.11
C ARG A 50 14.01 -1.61 -9.07
N PHE A 51 13.67 -2.44 -8.09
CA PHE A 51 14.57 -2.73 -6.97
C PHE A 51 15.74 -3.63 -7.36
N SER A 52 15.58 -4.51 -8.35
CA SER A 52 16.71 -5.32 -8.87
C SER A 52 17.80 -4.47 -9.51
N ARG A 53 17.45 -3.33 -10.12
CA ARG A 53 18.43 -2.38 -10.68
C ARG A 53 19.20 -1.61 -9.61
N ALA A 54 18.66 -1.58 -8.39
CA ALA A 54 19.28 -0.92 -7.25
C ALA A 54 20.31 -1.78 -6.53
N ILE A 55 20.37 -3.07 -6.86
CA ILE A 55 21.24 -4.04 -6.18
C ILE A 55 22.37 -4.44 -7.14
N ASP A 56 23.60 -4.41 -6.61
CA ASP A 56 24.79 -4.88 -7.31
C ASP A 56 24.68 -6.37 -7.72
N ASP A 57 25.48 -6.80 -8.69
CA ASP A 57 25.55 -8.18 -9.17
C ASP A 57 25.82 -9.25 -8.07
N ASN A 58 26.28 -8.84 -6.88
CA ASN A 58 26.54 -9.70 -5.73
C ASN A 58 25.59 -9.49 -4.55
N GLY A 59 24.63 -8.57 -4.65
CA GLY A 59 23.66 -8.33 -3.60
C GLY A 59 22.46 -9.27 -3.71
N VAL A 60 21.71 -9.38 -2.62
CA VAL A 60 20.50 -10.21 -2.56
C VAL A 60 19.29 -9.30 -2.42
N LEU A 61 18.31 -9.45 -3.32
CA LEU A 61 16.99 -8.83 -3.21
C LEU A 61 15.97 -9.89 -2.77
N PHE A 62 15.14 -9.53 -1.81
CA PHE A 62 13.98 -10.29 -1.41
C PHE A 62 12.76 -9.38 -1.42
N VAL A 63 11.68 -9.80 -2.08
CA VAL A 63 10.43 -9.05 -2.14
C VAL A 63 9.30 -10.02 -1.82
N LEU A 64 8.49 -9.67 -0.83
CA LEU A 64 7.23 -10.33 -0.51
C LEU A 64 6.08 -9.42 -0.87
N ASP A 65 5.11 -10.00 -1.56
CA ASP A 65 3.78 -9.42 -1.75
C ASP A 65 2.90 -9.86 -0.59
N LEU A 66 2.50 -8.92 0.26
CA LEU A 66 1.73 -9.21 1.46
C LEU A 66 0.25 -9.47 1.16
N ASP A 67 -0.28 -8.92 0.07
CA ASP A 67 -1.69 -9.07 -0.30
C ASP A 67 -1.99 -10.53 -0.69
N THR A 68 -0.98 -11.24 -1.18
CA THR A 68 -1.08 -12.64 -1.58
C THR A 68 -0.70 -13.63 -0.47
N MET A 69 -0.28 -13.15 0.70
CA MET A 69 0.14 -14.00 1.81
C MET A 69 -0.94 -14.11 2.88
N GLU A 70 -1.37 -15.34 3.17
CA GLU A 70 -2.04 -15.65 4.43
C GLU A 70 -1.00 -15.69 5.55
N VAL A 71 -0.91 -14.62 6.32
CA VAL A 71 0.04 -14.50 7.43
C VAL A 71 -0.69 -14.55 8.77
N ASP A 72 -0.56 -15.68 9.47
CA ASP A 72 -0.96 -15.79 10.88
C ASP A 72 0.10 -15.12 11.78
N GLY A 73 -0.02 -13.80 11.99
CA GLY A 73 0.61 -13.09 13.12
C GLY A 73 2.04 -12.58 12.92
N ILE A 74 2.29 -11.75 11.91
CA ILE A 74 3.49 -10.88 11.92
C ILE A 74 3.24 -9.72 12.90
N ASN A 75 4.08 -9.61 13.94
CA ASN A 75 4.20 -8.39 14.72
C ASN A 75 4.97 -7.35 13.90
N LEU A 76 4.23 -6.45 13.25
CA LEU A 76 4.77 -5.34 12.49
C LEU A 76 5.17 -4.21 13.48
N PRO A 77 6.30 -3.52 13.29
CA PRO A 77 6.68 -2.39 14.13
C PRO A 77 5.68 -1.23 14.04
N ASP A 78 5.63 -0.39 15.08
CA ASP A 78 4.67 0.73 15.24
C ASP A 78 4.56 1.65 14.01
N CYS A 79 5.65 1.85 13.25
CA CYS A 79 5.58 2.67 12.03
C CYS A 79 4.71 2.07 10.93
N ILE A 80 4.50 0.75 10.95
CA ILE A 80 3.63 0.04 10.02
C ILE A 80 2.20 0.08 10.55
N ASP A 81 1.99 -0.01 11.87
CA ASP A 81 0.66 0.17 12.47
C ASP A 81 0.11 1.58 12.19
N GLU A 82 0.92 2.62 12.38
CA GLU A 82 0.54 4.00 12.02
C GLU A 82 0.23 4.13 10.52
N PHE A 83 0.97 3.40 9.68
CA PHE A 83 0.79 3.40 8.24
C PHE A 83 -0.50 2.67 7.81
N LEU A 84 -0.77 1.50 8.39
CA LEU A 84 -1.97 0.71 8.16
C LEU A 84 -3.22 1.44 8.67
N MET A 85 -3.14 2.09 9.84
CA MET A 85 -4.24 2.93 10.35
C MET A 85 -4.54 4.11 9.42
N ALA A 86 -3.51 4.78 8.89
CA ALA A 86 -3.70 5.86 7.92
C ALA A 86 -4.28 5.37 6.59
N ALA A 87 -3.90 4.17 6.14
CA ALA A 87 -4.45 3.54 4.94
C ALA A 87 -5.90 3.08 5.13
N GLU A 88 -6.26 2.55 6.31
CA GLU A 88 -7.63 2.20 6.69
C GLU A 88 -8.53 3.45 6.79
N GLU A 89 -8.07 4.53 7.43
CA GLU A 89 -8.82 5.80 7.47
C GLU A 89 -9.03 6.39 6.06
N ALA A 90 -8.09 6.19 5.13
CA ALA A 90 -8.25 6.60 3.73
C ALA A 90 -9.24 5.72 2.96
N ASN A 91 -9.34 4.43 3.29
CA ASN A 91 -10.31 3.48 2.70
C ASN A 91 -11.71 3.58 3.33
N PHE A 92 -11.84 4.12 4.55
CA PHE A 92 -13.13 4.28 5.25
C PHE A 92 -13.97 5.46 4.72
N ASN A 93 -13.47 6.23 3.75
CA ASN A 93 -14.15 7.41 3.20
C ASN A 93 -14.94 7.15 1.90
N PHE A 94 -15.16 5.88 1.50
CA PHE A 94 -15.93 5.58 0.27
C PHE A 94 -17.27 4.86 0.47
N ASP A 95 -17.58 4.35 1.66
CA ASP A 95 -18.84 3.63 1.91
C ASP A 95 -19.86 4.40 2.80
N ASP A 96 -19.46 5.48 3.48
CA ASP A 96 -20.36 6.24 4.37
C ASP A 96 -21.22 7.34 3.67
N GLU A 97 -21.13 7.51 2.34
CA GLU A 97 -22.00 8.43 1.58
C GLU A 97 -22.98 7.73 0.61
N LEU A 98 -23.27 6.43 0.79
CA LEU A 98 -24.29 5.73 -0.02
C LEU A 98 -25.44 5.12 0.78
N ASP A 99 -25.66 5.50 2.04
CA ASP A 99 -26.81 4.98 2.82
C ASP A 99 -27.60 6.02 3.64
N GLU A 100 -27.57 7.30 3.28
CA GLU A 100 -28.54 8.28 3.82
C GLU A 100 -29.15 9.16 2.73
N GLY A 101 -30.33 8.77 2.22
CA GLY A 101 -31.26 9.75 1.65
C GLY A 101 -32.04 9.40 0.38
N PHE A 102 -32.56 8.19 0.22
CA PHE A 102 -33.78 7.99 -0.61
C PHE A 102 -34.88 7.30 0.20
N ALA A 103 -35.21 7.90 1.35
CA ALA A 103 -36.53 7.77 1.93
C ALA A 103 -37.36 8.97 1.46
N ASP A 104 -38.13 8.79 0.39
CA ASP A 104 -39.29 9.64 0.13
C ASP A 104 -40.50 8.71 -0.08
N GLU A 105 -41.13 8.37 1.04
CA GLU A 105 -42.47 7.81 1.06
C GLU A 105 -43.49 8.94 0.89
N GLY A 106 -44.19 8.95 -0.24
CA GLY A 106 -45.54 9.52 -0.39
C GLY A 106 -45.65 11.03 -0.63
N ASP A 107 -46.23 11.44 -1.75
CA ASP A 107 -47.64 11.90 -1.76
C ASP A 107 -48.18 12.24 -3.17
N GLU A 108 -49.43 11.88 -3.38
CA GLU A 108 -50.49 12.64 -4.07
C GLU A 108 -50.34 13.20 -5.51
N GLY A 109 -51.17 12.64 -6.41
CA GLY A 109 -52.21 13.45 -7.07
C GLY A 109 -51.84 14.31 -8.28
N TRP A 110 -51.71 13.71 -9.46
CA TRP A 110 -51.83 14.45 -10.72
C TRP A 110 -53.28 14.43 -11.21
N GLY A 111 -54.04 15.42 -10.78
CA GLY A 111 -55.29 15.79 -11.43
C GLY A 111 -55.02 16.40 -12.80
N SER A 112 -55.43 15.73 -13.87
CA SER A 112 -55.56 16.32 -15.20
C SER A 112 -57.00 16.80 -15.41
N SER A 113 -57.18 18.11 -15.28
CA SER A 113 -58.26 18.84 -15.95
C SER A 113 -57.62 19.54 -17.15
N PHE A 114 -58.00 19.16 -18.37
CA PHE A 114 -58.30 20.03 -19.53
C PHE A 114 -58.73 19.18 -20.73
#